data_AF-A0A349BUZ6-F1
#
_entry.id   AF-A0A349BUZ6-F1
#
_cell.length_a   1.000
_cell.length_b   1.000
_cell.length_c   1.000
_cell.angle_alpha   90.00
_cell.angle_beta   90.00
_cell.angle_gamma   90.00
#
_symmetry.space_group_name_H-M   'P 1'
#
loop_
_entity.id
_entity.type
_entity.pdbx_description
1 polymer ?
#
loop_
_entity_poly.entity_id
_entity_poly.type
_entity_poly.pdbx_seq_one_letter_code
_entity_poly.pdbx_strand_id
1 'polypeptide(L)'
;NYPLKSIKDLNAPWDTNCFSVQDKNYTLGDIEHQILRKMDEPRIHFAINCASASCPRLLNAAYQEKQLEAQLNQVTREFLLDPSKNKLLPDQLELSKIFLWFGKDFGSKSERLDFIQTHSGIELDNPKIDYLPYDWSLNE
;
A
#
# COMPACT_ATOMS: atom_id res chain seq x y z
N ASN A 1 -22.48 -6.54 15.64
CA ASN A 1 -22.24 -7.45 14.50
C ASN A 1 -20.76 -7.79 14.45
N TYR A 2 -20.39 -8.78 15.23
CA TYR A 2 -19.09 -9.46 15.20
C TYR A 2 -19.40 -10.96 15.30
N PRO A 3 -18.70 -11.85 14.56
CA PRO A 3 -17.56 -11.56 13.69
C PRO A 3 -17.95 -11.11 12.27
N LEU A 4 -17.14 -10.22 11.69
CA LEU A 4 -17.17 -9.80 10.28
C LEU A 4 -16.20 -10.67 9.48
N LYS A 5 -16.55 -11.06 8.24
CA LYS A 5 -15.67 -11.91 7.41
C LYS A 5 -14.78 -11.11 6.48
N SER A 6 -15.26 -9.97 6.02
CA SER A 6 -14.58 -9.10 5.06
C SER A 6 -14.79 -7.64 5.45
N ILE A 7 -13.77 -6.81 5.21
CA ILE A 7 -13.91 -5.35 5.40
C ILE A 7 -15.01 -4.77 4.49
N LYS A 8 -15.29 -5.41 3.36
CA LYS A 8 -16.34 -5.00 2.42
C LYS A 8 -17.76 -5.25 2.95
N ASP A 9 -17.91 -6.00 4.04
CA ASP A 9 -19.21 -6.26 4.65
C ASP A 9 -19.70 -5.05 5.48
N LEU A 10 -18.81 -4.09 5.75
CA LEU A 10 -19.16 -2.81 6.36
C LEU A 10 -19.73 -1.86 5.32
N ASN A 11 -20.71 -1.05 5.73
CA ASN A 11 -21.22 0.03 4.91
C ASN A 11 -20.26 1.22 4.98
N ALA A 12 -19.80 1.72 3.82
CA ALA A 12 -18.92 2.88 3.68
C ALA A 12 -17.70 2.87 4.65
N PRO A 13 -16.89 1.80 4.68
CA PRO A 13 -15.84 1.62 5.70
C PRO A 13 -14.75 2.68 5.65
N TRP A 14 -14.53 3.28 4.49
CA TRP A 14 -13.52 4.33 4.29
C TRP A 14 -14.12 5.72 4.04
N ASP A 15 -15.43 5.80 3.76
CA ASP A 15 -16.15 7.05 3.42
C ASP A 15 -17.00 7.57 4.60
N THR A 16 -16.78 7.04 5.80
CA THR A 16 -17.38 7.55 7.03
C THR A 16 -16.49 8.63 7.64
N ASN A 17 -17.10 9.73 8.09
CA ASN A 17 -16.37 10.81 8.75
C ASN A 17 -15.62 10.29 9.98
N CYS A 18 -14.29 10.43 9.99
CA CYS A 18 -13.45 9.93 11.06
C CYS A 18 -12.70 11.04 11.81
N PHE A 19 -12.60 12.24 11.23
CA PHE A 19 -11.83 13.34 11.79
C PHE A 19 -12.32 14.70 11.30
N SER A 20 -12.20 15.74 12.13
CA SER A 20 -12.63 17.10 11.81
C SER A 20 -11.55 18.13 12.18
N VAL A 21 -11.24 19.04 11.27
CA VAL A 21 -10.31 20.18 11.48
C VAL A 21 -10.94 21.44 10.94
N GLN A 22 -11.01 22.49 11.75
CA GLN A 22 -11.52 23.82 11.34
C GLN A 22 -12.82 23.71 10.53
N ASP A 23 -13.79 22.98 11.09
CA ASP A 23 -15.13 22.72 10.52
C ASP A 23 -15.17 21.91 9.21
N LYS A 24 -14.03 21.38 8.76
CA LYS A 24 -13.96 20.44 7.65
C LYS A 24 -13.88 19.01 8.15
N ASN A 25 -14.78 18.18 7.65
CA ASN A 25 -14.83 16.74 7.91
C ASN A 25 -13.96 15.99 6.90
N TYR A 26 -13.31 14.94 7.38
CA TYR A 26 -12.44 14.08 6.60
C TYR A 26 -12.80 12.63 6.85
N THR A 27 -12.92 11.90 5.74
CA THR A 27 -12.98 10.43 5.73
C THR A 27 -11.57 9.86 5.52
N LEU A 28 -11.40 8.55 5.75
CA LEU A 28 -10.12 7.89 5.44
C LEU A 28 -9.84 7.92 3.93
N GLY A 29 -10.88 7.78 3.11
CA GLY A 29 -10.79 7.92 1.66
C GLY A 29 -10.36 9.32 1.21
N ASP A 30 -10.83 10.38 1.89
CA ASP A 30 -10.39 11.75 1.62
C ASP A 30 -8.90 11.94 1.93
N ILE A 31 -8.44 11.42 3.07
CA ILE A 31 -7.03 11.49 3.46
C ILE A 31 -6.16 10.80 2.41
N GLU A 32 -6.52 9.59 1.98
CA GLU A 32 -5.77 8.86 0.97
C GLU A 32 -5.80 9.56 -0.39
N HIS A 33 -6.98 9.80 -0.95
CA HIS A 33 -7.11 10.20 -2.35
C HIS A 33 -7.01 11.71 -2.60
N GLN A 34 -7.40 12.54 -1.64
CA GLN A 34 -7.40 14.00 -1.82
C GLN A 34 -6.17 14.69 -1.25
N ILE A 35 -5.46 14.04 -0.32
CA ILE A 35 -4.27 14.59 0.32
C ILE A 35 -3.04 13.76 -0.06
N LEU A 36 -2.93 12.51 0.41
CA LEU A 36 -1.68 11.74 0.32
C LEU A 36 -1.29 11.42 -1.13
N ARG A 37 -2.22 10.94 -1.96
CA ARG A 37 -1.92 10.60 -3.36
C ARG A 37 -1.50 11.78 -4.23
N LYS A 38 -1.78 13.03 -3.81
CA LYS A 38 -1.35 14.24 -4.51
C LYS A 38 0.06 14.71 -4.12
N MET A 39 0.72 13.99 -3.21
CA MET A 39 2.09 14.27 -2.79
C MET A 39 3.13 13.59 -3.68
N ASP A 40 2.70 12.84 -4.71
CA ASP A 40 3.57 12.08 -5.62
C ASP A 40 4.54 11.14 -4.88
N GLU A 41 4.07 10.56 -3.77
CA GLU A 41 4.83 9.66 -2.90
C GLU A 41 4.26 8.23 -2.98
N PRO A 42 4.82 7.31 -3.78
CA PRO A 42 4.28 5.95 -3.94
C PRO A 42 4.31 5.12 -2.65
N ARG A 43 5.21 5.43 -1.70
CA ARG A 43 5.39 4.67 -0.46
C ARG A 43 4.20 4.80 0.49
N ILE A 44 3.31 5.79 0.28
CA ILE A 44 2.07 5.91 1.07
C ILE A 44 1.22 4.65 1.01
N HIS A 45 1.23 3.93 -0.13
CA HIS A 45 0.44 2.71 -0.35
C HIS A 45 0.87 1.55 0.54
N PHE A 46 2.03 1.65 1.17
CA PHE A 46 2.55 0.69 2.14
C PHE A 46 2.49 1.22 3.57
N ALA A 47 2.28 2.54 3.72
CA ALA A 47 2.19 3.21 5.00
C ALA A 47 0.78 3.22 5.59
N ILE A 48 -0.24 3.13 4.74
CA ILE A 48 -1.65 3.06 5.12
C ILE A 48 -2.21 1.66 4.81
N ASN A 49 -3.28 1.28 5.51
CA ASN A 49 -3.88 -0.06 5.39
C ASN A 49 -5.41 0.05 5.36
N CYS A 50 -6.01 -0.74 4.50
CA CYS A 50 -7.44 -0.87 4.26
C CYS A 50 -8.15 -1.91 5.16
N ALA A 51 -7.48 -2.48 6.17
CA ALA A 51 -7.86 -3.60 7.03
C ALA A 51 -8.13 -4.96 6.35
N SER A 52 -7.64 -5.17 5.12
CA SER A 52 -7.73 -6.49 4.45
C SER A 52 -6.47 -7.34 4.68
N ALA A 53 -6.59 -8.67 4.64
CA ALA A 53 -5.49 -9.62 4.78
C ALA A 53 -4.37 -9.40 3.75
N SER A 54 -4.68 -8.91 2.55
CA SER A 54 -3.67 -8.58 1.53
C SER A 54 -3.12 -7.15 1.60
N CYS A 55 -3.57 -6.35 2.56
CA CYS A 55 -3.04 -5.00 2.76
C CYS A 55 -1.64 -5.03 3.43
N PRO A 56 -0.85 -3.95 3.30
CA PRO A 56 0.46 -3.84 3.93
C PRO A 56 0.37 -3.92 5.45
N ARG A 57 1.40 -4.44 6.13
CA ARG A 57 1.46 -4.40 7.59
C ARG A 57 1.59 -2.94 8.05
N LEU A 58 0.70 -2.53 8.97
CA LEU A 58 0.79 -1.21 9.57
C LEU A 58 1.98 -1.15 10.51
N LEU A 59 2.77 -0.08 10.38
CA LEU A 59 3.80 0.24 11.35
C LEU A 59 3.14 0.54 12.70
N ASN A 60 3.59 -0.14 13.77
CA ASN A 60 3.09 0.12 15.12
C ASN A 60 3.78 1.34 15.77
N ALA A 61 3.82 2.44 15.02
CA ALA A 61 4.37 3.72 15.44
C ALA A 61 3.74 4.83 14.59
N ALA A 62 3.55 6.00 15.19
CA ALA A 62 3.18 7.19 14.43
C ALA A 62 4.33 7.63 13.51
N TYR A 63 3.99 8.09 12.31
CA TYR A 63 4.97 8.72 11.42
C TYR A 63 5.39 10.08 11.97
N GLN A 64 6.69 10.32 12.02
CA GLN A 64 7.25 11.56 12.56
C GLN A 64 8.14 12.21 11.50
N GLU A 65 8.06 13.53 11.33
CA GLU A 65 8.82 14.28 10.34
C GLU A 65 10.31 13.88 10.28
N LYS A 66 10.98 13.82 11.44
CA LYS A 66 12.41 13.49 11.54
C LYS A 66 12.75 12.04 11.19
N GLN A 67 11.77 11.16 11.15
CA GLN A 67 11.92 9.72 10.93
C GLN A 67 11.19 9.23 9.68
N LEU A 68 10.42 10.12 9.01
CA LEU A 68 9.47 9.77 7.97
C LEU A 68 10.12 8.95 6.86
N GLU A 69 11.27 9.38 6.35
CA GLU A 69 12.01 8.68 5.30
C GLU A 69 12.41 7.26 5.72
N ALA A 70 12.91 7.10 6.95
CA ALA A 70 13.30 5.79 7.47
C ALA A 70 12.08 4.88 7.64
N GLN A 71 10.97 5.43 8.13
CA GLN A 71 9.72 4.69 8.33
C GLN A 71 9.09 4.27 6.99
N LEU A 72 9.05 5.17 6.00
CA LEU A 72 8.54 4.87 4.66
C LEU A 72 9.41 3.82 3.96
N ASN A 73 10.74 3.93 4.06
CA ASN A 73 11.64 2.93 3.50
C ASN A 73 11.48 1.58 4.17
N GLN A 74 11.28 1.55 5.50
CA GLN A 74 11.04 0.32 6.24
C GLN A 74 9.78 -0.38 5.74
N VAL A 75 8.62 0.29 5.77
CA VAL A 75 7.34 -0.36 5.38
C VAL A 75 7.33 -0.76 3.90
N THR A 76 7.98 0.02 3.03
CA THR A 76 8.12 -0.30 1.61
C THR A 76 8.93 -1.58 1.42
N ARG A 77 10.10 -1.67 2.07
CA ARG A 77 10.96 -2.84 1.99
C ARG A 77 10.28 -4.07 2.59
N GLU A 78 9.64 -3.94 3.74
CA GLU A 78 8.90 -5.02 4.39
C GLU A 78 7.77 -5.53 3.48
N PHE A 79 7.01 -4.64 2.83
CA PHE A 79 5.94 -5.04 1.92
C PHE A 79 6.48 -5.76 0.68
N LEU A 80 7.51 -5.19 0.02
CA LEU A 80 8.12 -5.77 -1.18
C LEU A 80 8.70 -7.16 -0.93
N LEU A 81 9.31 -7.37 0.25
CA LEU A 81 9.95 -8.63 0.62
C LEU A 81 9.00 -9.62 1.31
N ASP A 82 7.71 -9.30 1.46
CA ASP A 82 6.72 -10.21 2.02
C ASP A 82 6.28 -11.24 0.96
N PRO A 83 6.66 -12.53 1.09
CA PRO A 83 6.36 -13.56 0.08
C PRO A 83 4.86 -13.85 -0.05
N SER A 84 4.05 -13.45 0.94
CA SER A 84 2.58 -13.56 0.85
C SER A 84 1.96 -12.44 0.00
N LYS A 85 2.70 -11.35 -0.24
CA LYS A 85 2.24 -10.16 -0.97
C LYS A 85 2.93 -9.99 -2.32
N ASN A 86 4.18 -10.45 -2.43
CA ASN A 86 4.99 -10.30 -3.63
C ASN A 86 5.97 -11.47 -3.76
N LYS A 87 6.23 -11.92 -4.98
CA LYS A 87 7.36 -12.80 -5.31
C LYS A 87 8.24 -12.08 -6.31
N LEU A 88 9.49 -11.88 -5.95
CA LEU A 88 10.45 -11.08 -6.72
C LEU A 88 11.60 -11.98 -7.18
N LEU A 89 11.53 -12.45 -8.43
CA LEU A 89 12.64 -13.11 -9.11
C LEU A 89 13.20 -12.17 -10.18
N PRO A 90 14.49 -12.28 -10.56
CA PRO A 90 15.10 -11.38 -11.53
C PRO A 90 14.32 -11.26 -12.86
N ASP A 91 13.76 -12.36 -13.35
CA ASP A 91 13.06 -12.46 -14.64
C ASP A 91 11.53 -12.59 -14.51
N GLN A 92 11.00 -12.70 -13.28
CA GLN A 92 9.58 -12.86 -13.03
C GLN A 92 9.14 -12.22 -11.70
N LEU A 93 8.11 -11.37 -11.78
CA LEU A 93 7.45 -10.77 -10.64
C LEU A 93 6.01 -11.26 -10.54
N GLU A 94 5.60 -11.72 -9.35
CA GLU A 94 4.20 -11.86 -8.98
C GLU A 94 3.87 -10.83 -7.90
N LEU A 95 3.23 -9.72 -8.27
CA LEU A 95 3.06 -8.55 -7.40
C LEU A 95 1.68 -8.48 -6.76
N SER A 96 1.57 -7.78 -5.63
CA SER A 96 0.28 -7.40 -5.07
C SER A 96 -0.52 -6.54 -6.07
N LYS A 97 -1.86 -6.67 -6.04
CA LYS A 97 -2.77 -5.84 -6.85
C LYS A 97 -2.69 -4.35 -6.53
N ILE A 98 -2.04 -3.93 -5.45
CA ILE A 98 -1.73 -2.51 -5.19
C ILE A 98 -0.98 -1.89 -6.37
N PHE A 99 0.01 -2.59 -6.94
CA PHE A 99 0.74 -2.14 -8.13
C PHE A 99 -0.10 -2.10 -9.41
N LEU A 100 -1.23 -2.82 -9.44
CA LEU A 100 -2.20 -2.78 -10.53
C LEU A 100 -3.18 -1.62 -10.36
N TRP A 101 -3.81 -1.51 -9.19
CA TRP A 101 -4.85 -0.52 -8.90
C TRP A 101 -4.31 0.90 -8.84
N PHE A 102 -3.15 1.08 -8.21
CA PHE A 102 -2.47 2.37 -8.07
C PHE A 102 -1.31 2.51 -9.06
N GLY A 103 -1.35 1.79 -10.18
CA GLY A 103 -0.24 1.74 -11.12
C GLY A 103 0.22 3.11 -11.63
N LYS A 104 -0.66 4.12 -11.66
CA LYS A 104 -0.32 5.51 -12.02
C LYS A 104 0.56 6.21 -10.98
N ASP A 105 0.40 5.85 -9.71
CA ASP A 105 1.13 6.46 -8.59
C ASP A 105 2.58 5.96 -8.54
N PHE A 106 2.89 4.87 -9.25
CA PHE A 106 4.26 4.34 -9.45
C PHE A 106 4.88 4.76 -10.79
N GLY A 107 4.24 5.64 -11.55
CA GLY A 107 4.71 6.08 -12.86
C GLY A 107 4.64 5.00 -13.95
N SER A 108 5.56 5.10 -14.90
CA SER A 108 5.72 4.17 -16.03
C SER A 108 6.17 2.78 -15.58
N LYS A 109 6.16 1.81 -16.51
CA LYS A 109 6.68 0.46 -16.24
C LYS A 109 8.15 0.51 -15.78
N SER A 110 8.97 1.36 -16.39
CA SER A 110 10.39 1.48 -16.02
C SER A 110 10.55 2.02 -14.61
N GLU A 111 9.88 3.13 -14.30
CA GLU A 111 9.94 3.76 -12.97
C GLU A 111 9.46 2.81 -11.87
N ARG A 112 8.43 2.00 -12.14
CA ARG A 112 7.97 0.97 -11.20
C ARG A 112 9.02 -0.12 -10.98
N LEU A 113 9.68 -0.61 -12.04
CA LEU A 113 10.72 -1.62 -11.91
C LEU A 113 11.92 -1.04 -11.13
N ASP A 114 12.31 0.20 -11.41
CA ASP A 114 13.37 0.91 -10.69
C ASP A 114 13.03 1.11 -9.21
N PHE A 115 11.77 1.46 -8.91
CA PHE A 115 11.25 1.54 -7.54
C PHE A 115 11.39 0.19 -6.80
N ILE A 116 10.95 -0.91 -7.44
CA ILE A 116 11.04 -2.25 -6.85
C ILE A 116 12.51 -2.63 -6.62
N GLN A 117 13.40 -2.43 -7.61
CA GLN A 117 14.83 -2.72 -7.48
C GLN A 117 15.46 -1.93 -6.32
N THR A 118 15.21 -0.63 -6.27
CA THR A 118 15.77 0.29 -5.27
C THR A 118 15.40 -0.12 -3.84
N HIS A 119 14.13 -0.46 -3.61
CA HIS A 119 13.64 -0.74 -2.25
C HIS A 119 13.76 -2.20 -1.83
N SER A 120 13.72 -3.16 -2.77
CA SER A 120 13.94 -4.58 -2.49
C SER A 120 15.43 -4.93 -2.42
N GLY A 121 16.27 -4.27 -3.20
CA GLY A 121 17.68 -4.61 -3.41
C GLY A 121 17.88 -5.81 -4.33
N ILE A 122 16.84 -6.23 -5.07
CA ILE A 122 16.90 -7.31 -6.06
C ILE A 122 17.14 -6.69 -7.43
N GLU A 123 18.16 -7.15 -8.14
CA GLU A 123 18.39 -6.78 -9.53
C GLU A 123 17.41 -7.51 -10.45
N LEU A 124 16.76 -6.76 -11.33
CA LEU A 124 15.73 -7.27 -12.25
C LEU A 124 16.26 -7.26 -13.69
N ASP A 125 15.99 -8.34 -14.42
CA ASP A 125 16.35 -8.53 -15.82
C ASP A 125 15.08 -8.63 -16.67
N ASN A 126 14.53 -7.46 -17.03
CA ASN A 126 13.32 -7.31 -17.84
C ASN A 126 12.19 -8.31 -17.48
N PRO A 127 11.73 -8.31 -16.22
CA PRO A 127 10.87 -9.37 -15.75
C PRO A 127 9.47 -9.31 -16.37
N LYS A 128 8.85 -10.48 -16.47
CA LYS A 128 7.40 -10.59 -16.67
C LYS A 128 6.70 -10.18 -15.37
N ILE A 129 5.57 -9.48 -15.48
CA ILE A 129 4.80 -9.01 -14.33
C ILE A 129 3.44 -9.68 -14.35
N ASP A 130 3.20 -10.51 -13.34
CA ASP A 130 1.91 -11.09 -12.99
C ASP A 130 1.43 -10.52 -11.65
N TYR A 131 0.17 -10.76 -11.29
CA TYR A 131 -0.41 -10.27 -10.04
C TYR A 131 -1.01 -11.40 -9.21
N LEU A 132 -0.69 -11.41 -7.91
CA LEU A 132 -1.26 -12.35 -6.96
C LEU A 132 -2.77 -12.09 -6.77
N PRO A 133 -3.56 -13.11 -6.41
CA PRO A 133 -4.90 -12.93 -5.90
C PRO A 133 -4.90 -11.98 -4.70
N TYR A 134 -5.95 -11.16 -4.56
CA TYR A 134 -6.08 -10.24 -3.44
C TYR A 134 -7.18 -10.72 -2.52
N ASP A 135 -6.80 -11.09 -1.31
CA ASP A 135 -7.70 -11.53 -0.26
C ASP A 135 -8.26 -10.32 0.52
N TRP A 136 -9.58 -10.22 0.51
CA TRP A 136 -10.37 -9.19 1.16
C TRP A 136 -10.89 -9.58 2.55
N SER A 137 -10.54 -10.78 3.03
CA SER A 137 -10.75 -11.17 4.42
C SER A 137 -10.09 -10.16 5.37
N LEU A 138 -10.54 -10.10 6.62
CA LEU A 138 -9.93 -9.22 7.62
C LEU A 138 -8.48 -9.63 7.91
N ASN A 139 -7.61 -8.66 8.17
CA ASN A 139 -6.25 -8.92 8.64
C ASN A 139 -6.25 -9.23 10.14
N GLU A 140 -6.47 -10.50 10.51
CA GLU A 140 -6.27 -10.99 11.89
C GLU A 140 -4.79 -11.26 12.22
#